data_AF-B8E210-F1
#
_entry.id   AF-B8E210-F1
#
_cell.length_a   1.000
_cell.length_b   1.000
_cell.length_c   1.000
_cell.angle_alpha   90.00
_cell.angle_beta   90.00
_cell.angle_gamma   90.00
#
_symmetry.space_group_name_H-M   'P 1'
#
loop_
_entity.id
_entity.type
_entity.pdbx_description
1 polymer ?
#
loop_
_entity_poly.entity_id
_entity_poly.type
_entity_poly.pdbx_seq_one_letter_code
_entity_poly.pdbx_strand_id
1 'polypeptide(L)'
;MSMSLERRISIFFLILFMVPFLIFLSIEGKLLKNESLYPLFYQIAEILSLIIAIYYFSKIGRVWRGWLGWLFVVLSLVLLFIADSIWNFYAIFKGEEAPFPGISDIFYMLFYVFAFVFLIYFIRLLRLEFDVSEKFLILLISLIFLVLLVQGILIPVLRSQEMTILSKILNIFYIVGDFILIILAFMLIVKLWGGKVAKNYSYFILAVSLTTIADILFVYIFRDYGISNWADIFYLASFLLLAYSIVRESLLHISK
;
A
#
# COMPACT_ATOMS: atom_id res chain seq x y z
N MET A 1 3.45 -26.97 22.87
CA MET A 1 4.39 -26.31 21.95
C MET A 1 4.10 -24.82 21.91
N SER A 2 5.05 -23.96 22.30
CA SER A 2 4.87 -22.51 22.19
C SER A 2 4.93 -22.08 20.72
N MET A 3 4.02 -21.20 20.29
CA MET A 3 4.07 -20.62 18.94
C MET A 3 5.33 -19.78 18.74
N SER A 4 5.96 -19.91 17.57
CA SER A 4 7.09 -19.07 17.16
C SER A 4 6.71 -17.59 17.12
N LEU A 5 7.68 -16.70 17.31
CA LEU A 5 7.48 -15.25 17.29
C LEU A 5 6.88 -14.79 15.94
N GLU A 6 7.41 -15.28 14.82
CA GLU A 6 6.89 -14.98 13.48
C GLU A 6 5.40 -15.33 13.35
N ARG A 7 4.99 -16.51 13.86
CA ARG A 7 3.59 -16.93 13.80
C ARG A 7 2.69 -16.03 14.64
N ARG A 8 3.16 -15.59 15.82
CA ARG A 8 2.43 -14.64 16.68
C ARG A 8 2.23 -13.30 15.97
N ILE A 9 3.27 -12.76 15.35
CA ILE A 9 3.20 -11.48 14.60
C ILE A 9 2.21 -11.61 13.44
N SER A 10 2.27 -12.69 12.65
CA SER A 10 1.33 -12.89 11.54
C SER A 10 -0.12 -12.93 12.01
N ILE A 11 -0.41 -13.66 13.09
CA ILE A 11 -1.77 -13.73 13.66
C ILE A 11 -2.21 -12.35 14.17
N PHE A 12 -1.30 -11.59 14.78
CA PHE A 12 -1.61 -10.24 15.24
C PHE A 12 -1.99 -9.31 14.08
N PHE A 13 -1.23 -9.31 12.98
CA PHE A 13 -1.57 -8.53 11.78
C PHE A 13 -2.89 -8.97 11.15
N LEU A 14 -3.20 -10.27 11.16
CA LEU A 14 -4.51 -10.76 10.73
C LEU A 14 -5.64 -10.22 11.63
N ILE A 15 -5.44 -10.16 12.95
CA ILE A 15 -6.42 -9.58 13.87
C ILE A 15 -6.59 -8.07 13.61
N LEU A 16 -5.49 -7.34 13.40
CA LEU A 16 -5.51 -5.92 13.06
C LEU A 16 -6.33 -5.63 11.81
N PHE A 17 -6.36 -6.55 10.84
CA PHE A 17 -7.21 -6.44 9.66
C PHE A 17 -8.65 -6.91 9.90
N MET A 18 -8.82 -8.07 10.55
CA MET A 18 -10.13 -8.69 10.76
C MET A 18 -11.06 -7.85 11.63
N VAL A 19 -10.55 -7.14 12.65
CA VAL A 19 -11.39 -6.32 13.52
C VAL A 19 -12.05 -5.16 12.76
N PRO A 20 -11.31 -4.26 12.07
CA PRO A 20 -11.92 -3.23 11.22
C PRO A 20 -12.79 -3.82 10.11
N PHE A 21 -12.37 -4.92 9.49
CA PHE A 21 -13.14 -5.58 8.42
C PHE A 21 -14.52 -6.08 8.89
N LEU A 22 -14.59 -6.70 10.08
CA LEU A 22 -15.87 -7.14 10.64
C LEU A 22 -16.76 -5.97 11.05
N ILE A 23 -16.16 -4.87 11.52
CA ILE A 23 -16.90 -3.63 11.82
C ILE A 23 -17.47 -3.03 10.53
N PHE A 24 -16.66 -2.97 9.46
CA PHE A 24 -17.10 -2.54 8.13
C PHE A 24 -18.30 -3.36 7.64
N LEU A 25 -18.20 -4.69 7.66
CA LEU A 25 -19.30 -5.57 7.27
C LEU A 25 -20.57 -5.38 8.12
N SER A 26 -20.39 -5.05 9.41
CA SER A 26 -21.51 -4.78 10.31
C SER A 26 -22.20 -3.45 9.99
N ILE A 27 -21.46 -2.44 9.54
CA ILE A 27 -22.02 -1.16 9.08
C ILE A 27 -22.72 -1.34 7.74
N GLU A 28 -22.06 -1.97 6.76
CA GLU A 28 -22.61 -2.26 5.44
C GLU A 28 -23.90 -3.11 5.53
N GLY A 29 -23.90 -4.11 6.41
CA GLY A 29 -25.06 -4.93 6.73
C GLY A 29 -26.14 -4.23 7.57
N LYS A 30 -25.99 -2.94 7.88
CA LYS A 30 -26.88 -2.11 8.70
C LYS A 30 -27.12 -2.64 10.12
N LEU A 31 -26.21 -3.47 10.63
CA LEU A 31 -26.22 -3.97 12.01
C LEU A 31 -25.72 -2.91 12.99
N LEU A 32 -24.70 -2.14 12.59
CA LEU A 32 -24.19 -0.98 13.30
C LEU A 32 -24.60 0.30 12.55
N LYS A 33 -25.16 1.27 13.27
CA LYS A 33 -25.57 2.58 12.70
C LYS A 33 -24.49 3.64 12.79
N ASN A 34 -23.48 3.44 13.64
CA ASN A 34 -22.43 4.43 13.83
C ASN A 34 -21.29 4.19 12.83
N GLU A 35 -21.34 4.89 11.70
CA GLU A 35 -20.36 4.76 10.61
C GLU A 35 -18.94 5.14 11.05
N SER A 36 -18.79 6.03 12.04
CA SER A 36 -17.48 6.45 12.57
C SER A 36 -16.69 5.32 13.27
N LEU A 37 -17.32 4.18 13.59
CA LEU A 37 -16.62 3.06 14.21
C LEU A 37 -15.61 2.43 13.26
N TYR A 38 -15.90 2.33 11.96
CA TYR A 38 -14.93 1.79 11.01
C TYR A 38 -13.64 2.61 10.92
N PRO A 39 -13.67 3.91 10.59
CA PRO A 39 -12.45 4.72 10.48
C PRO A 39 -11.70 4.80 11.81
N LEU A 40 -12.39 4.75 12.96
CA LEU A 40 -11.73 4.67 14.27
C LEU A 40 -10.87 3.40 14.42
N PHE A 41 -11.43 2.23 14.09
CA PHE A 41 -10.71 0.96 14.21
C PHE A 41 -9.67 0.78 13.10
N TYR A 42 -9.93 1.33 11.90
CA TYR A 42 -8.93 1.49 10.84
C TYR A 42 -7.71 2.23 11.40
N GLN A 43 -7.92 3.41 11.97
CA GLN A 43 -6.86 4.25 12.51
C GLN A 43 -6.05 3.55 13.60
N ILE A 44 -6.72 2.81 14.50
CA ILE A 44 -6.06 2.03 15.56
C ILE A 44 -5.17 0.94 14.95
N ALA A 45 -5.65 0.24 13.91
CA ALA A 45 -4.88 -0.81 13.25
C ALA A 45 -3.61 -0.25 12.58
N GLU A 46 -3.71 0.92 11.94
CA GLU A 46 -2.55 1.61 11.39
C GLU A 46 -1.56 2.05 12.46
N ILE A 47 -2.01 2.69 13.55
CA ILE A 47 -1.14 3.15 14.64
C ILE A 47 -0.33 1.96 15.19
N LEU A 48 -1.01 0.86 15.50
CA LEU A 48 -0.38 -0.33 16.09
C LEU A 48 0.62 -0.97 15.11
N SER A 49 0.24 -1.12 13.84
CA SER A 49 1.12 -1.72 12.84
C SER A 49 2.33 -0.83 12.51
N LEU A 50 2.15 0.50 12.46
CA LEU A 50 3.23 1.47 12.28
C LEU A 50 4.24 1.43 13.43
N ILE A 51 3.76 1.46 14.67
CA ILE A 51 4.63 1.37 15.87
C ILE A 51 5.46 0.09 15.81
N ILE A 52 4.84 -1.04 15.48
CA ILE A 52 5.53 -2.33 15.38
C ILE A 52 6.56 -2.31 14.24
N ALA A 53 6.20 -1.78 13.06
CA ALA A 53 7.11 -1.69 11.92
C ALA A 53 8.34 -0.84 12.25
N ILE A 54 8.15 0.35 12.85
CA ILE A 54 9.25 1.23 13.28
C ILE A 54 10.11 0.55 14.34
N TYR A 55 9.50 -0.10 15.34
CA TYR A 55 10.22 -0.81 16.39
C TYR A 55 11.13 -1.91 15.81
N TYR A 56 10.62 -2.77 14.93
CA TYR A 56 11.43 -3.82 14.33
C TYR A 56 12.50 -3.26 13.38
N PHE A 57 12.16 -2.25 12.57
CA PHE A 57 13.11 -1.58 11.69
C PHE A 57 14.28 -0.96 12.47
N SER A 58 14.02 -0.38 13.66
CA SER A 58 15.05 0.23 14.50
C SER A 58 16.14 -0.76 14.94
N LYS A 59 15.81 -2.06 14.94
CA LYS A 59 16.71 -3.16 15.33
C LYS A 59 17.52 -3.76 14.18
N ILE A 60 17.30 -3.31 12.94
CA ILE A 60 18.09 -3.79 11.79
C ILE A 60 19.56 -3.39 11.97
N GLY A 61 20.47 -4.36 11.84
CA GLY A 61 21.90 -4.10 11.86
C GLY A 61 22.34 -3.20 10.68
N ARG A 62 23.10 -2.13 10.97
CA ARG A 62 23.50 -1.13 9.96
C ARG A 62 24.66 -1.58 9.04
N VAL A 63 25.22 -2.77 9.28
CA VAL A 63 26.28 -3.38 8.45
C VAL A 63 25.73 -3.76 7.06
N TRP A 64 24.50 -4.27 6.99
CA TRP A 64 23.85 -4.61 5.73
C TRP A 64 23.20 -3.38 5.09
N ARG A 65 23.76 -2.87 3.99
CA ARG A 65 23.30 -1.62 3.34
C ARG A 65 21.83 -1.60 2.93
N GLY A 66 21.16 -2.76 2.78
CA GLY A 66 19.75 -2.81 2.43
C GLY A 66 18.83 -2.11 3.45
N TRP A 67 19.28 -1.85 4.68
CA TRP A 67 18.54 -1.02 5.63
C TRP A 67 18.18 0.37 5.08
N LEU A 68 19.01 0.95 4.19
CA LEU A 68 18.72 2.23 3.55
C LEU A 68 17.53 2.13 2.60
N GLY A 69 17.41 1.03 1.86
CA GLY A 69 16.25 0.78 1.03
C GLY A 69 14.98 0.69 1.88
N TRP A 70 15.03 -0.11 2.95
CA TRP A 70 13.89 -0.28 3.85
C TRP A 70 13.52 0.97 4.65
N LEU A 71 14.48 1.89 4.87
CA LEU A 71 14.17 3.22 5.40
C LEU A 71 13.17 3.95 4.50
N PHE A 72 13.31 3.85 3.18
CA PHE A 72 12.37 4.48 2.25
C PHE A 72 10.97 3.84 2.33
N VAL A 73 10.86 2.54 2.57
CA VAL A 73 9.55 1.89 2.82
C VAL A 73 8.93 2.39 4.13
N VAL A 74 9.73 2.58 5.18
CA VAL A 74 9.24 3.16 6.44
C VAL A 74 8.76 4.60 6.23
N LEU A 75 9.51 5.41 5.46
CA LEU A 75 9.09 6.78 5.12
C LEU A 75 7.80 6.79 4.30
N SER A 76 7.68 5.91 3.31
CA SER A 76 6.42 5.69 2.57
C SER A 76 5.27 5.36 3.51
N LEU A 77 5.46 4.43 4.44
CA LEU A 77 4.44 4.02 5.40
C LEU A 77 4.02 5.16 6.34
N VAL A 78 4.97 5.98 6.81
CA VAL A 78 4.68 7.17 7.64
C VAL A 78 3.88 8.21 6.86
N LEU A 79 4.19 8.43 5.59
CA LEU A 79 3.45 9.37 4.75
C LEU A 79 2.04 8.88 4.45
N LEU A 80 1.90 7.59 4.16
CA LEU A 80 0.60 6.94 3.99
C LEU A 80 -0.25 7.09 5.27
N PHE A 81 0.35 6.85 6.44
CA PHE A 81 -0.29 7.02 7.73
C PHE A 81 -0.78 8.46 7.96
N ILE A 82 0.02 9.46 7.61
CA ILE A 82 -0.37 10.87 7.75
C ILE A 82 -1.56 11.17 6.83
N ALA A 83 -1.53 10.68 5.59
CA ALA A 83 -2.60 10.86 4.63
C ALA A 83 -3.92 10.21 5.12
N ASP A 84 -3.86 8.95 5.54
CA ASP A 84 -5.01 8.20 6.07
C ASP A 84 -5.51 8.82 7.38
N SER A 85 -4.61 9.35 8.22
CA SER A 85 -5.00 10.09 9.44
C SER A 85 -5.78 11.36 9.13
N ILE A 86 -5.44 12.05 8.04
CA ILE A 86 -6.22 13.21 7.58
C ILE A 86 -7.61 12.75 7.14
N TRP A 87 -7.70 11.69 6.34
CA TRP A 87 -8.99 11.13 5.90
C TRP A 87 -9.87 10.69 7.07
N ASN A 88 -9.31 9.87 7.97
CA ASN A 88 -9.99 9.38 9.16
C ASN A 88 -10.38 10.52 10.11
N PHE A 89 -9.64 11.63 10.16
CA PHE A 89 -10.03 12.79 10.97
C PHE A 89 -11.37 13.39 10.53
N TYR A 90 -11.58 13.59 9.21
CA TYR A 90 -12.87 14.07 8.70
C TYR A 90 -13.98 13.06 9.00
N ALA A 91 -13.74 11.79 8.71
CA ALA A 91 -14.71 10.74 8.95
C ALA A 91 -15.13 10.63 10.44
N ILE A 92 -14.17 10.64 11.37
CA ILE A 92 -14.41 10.43 12.81
C ILE A 92 -14.99 11.69 13.49
N PHE A 93 -14.43 12.86 13.22
CA PHE A 93 -14.73 14.08 13.98
C PHE A 93 -15.67 15.05 13.26
N LYS A 94 -15.74 14.98 11.94
CA LYS A 94 -16.63 15.82 11.13
C LYS A 94 -17.85 15.05 10.62
N GLY A 95 -17.76 13.71 10.54
CA GLY A 95 -18.83 12.88 10.00
C GLY A 95 -19.07 13.13 8.51
N GLU A 96 -18.02 13.49 7.78
CA GLU A 96 -18.03 13.77 6.35
C GLU A 96 -16.80 13.16 5.68
N GLU A 97 -16.85 13.00 4.36
CA GLU A 97 -15.70 12.57 3.57
C GLU A 97 -14.61 13.65 3.55
N ALA A 98 -13.34 13.24 3.48
CA ALA A 98 -12.27 14.21 3.34
C ALA A 98 -12.31 14.84 1.93
N PRO A 99 -11.97 16.13 1.79
CA PRO A 99 -11.95 16.77 0.48
C PRO A 99 -10.99 16.07 -0.48
N PHE A 100 -11.47 15.75 -1.68
CA PHE A 100 -10.65 15.31 -2.80
C PHE A 100 -10.87 16.21 -4.02
N PRO A 101 -9.82 16.87 -4.54
CA PRO A 101 -8.46 16.94 -4.04
C PRO A 101 -8.33 17.65 -2.68
N GLY A 102 -7.32 17.29 -1.90
CA GLY A 102 -7.08 17.80 -0.54
C GLY A 102 -5.63 17.72 -0.08
N ILE A 103 -5.40 18.03 1.20
CA ILE A 103 -4.06 18.08 1.79
C ILE A 103 -3.43 16.69 1.97
N SER A 104 -4.25 15.65 2.11
CA SER A 104 -3.83 14.24 2.16
C SER A 104 -3.09 13.82 0.87
N ASP A 105 -3.50 14.35 -0.27
CA ASP A 105 -2.94 14.00 -1.58
C ASP A 105 -1.45 14.32 -1.70
N ILE A 106 -0.97 15.36 -1.01
CA ILE A 106 0.46 15.69 -0.95
C ILE A 106 1.26 14.54 -0.33
N PHE A 107 0.73 13.96 0.75
CA PHE A 107 1.36 12.85 1.46
C PHE A 107 1.26 11.54 0.68
N TYR A 108 0.11 11.27 0.04
CA TYR A 108 -0.03 10.14 -0.89
C TYR A 108 0.98 10.23 -2.04
N MET A 109 1.13 11.40 -2.67
CA MET A 109 2.12 11.59 -3.73
C MET A 109 3.55 11.33 -3.25
N LEU A 110 3.91 11.80 -2.06
CA LEU A 110 5.22 11.54 -1.47
C LEU A 110 5.42 10.04 -1.15
N PHE A 111 4.38 9.33 -0.73
CA PHE A 111 4.43 7.88 -0.56
C PHE A 111 4.93 7.18 -1.84
N TYR A 112 4.37 7.55 -3.01
CA TYR A 112 4.79 7.02 -4.31
C TYR A 112 6.26 7.31 -4.62
N VAL A 113 6.74 8.53 -4.30
CA VAL A 113 8.15 8.92 -4.51
C VAL A 113 9.10 8.03 -3.71
N PHE A 114 8.83 7.82 -2.41
CA PHE A 114 9.70 6.99 -1.57
C PHE A 114 9.61 5.50 -1.91
N ALA A 115 8.43 5.02 -2.31
CA ALA A 115 8.24 3.64 -2.75
C ALA A 115 9.02 3.37 -4.05
N PHE A 116 9.02 4.33 -4.98
CA PHE A 116 9.83 4.28 -6.19
C PHE A 116 11.33 4.24 -5.87
N VAL A 117 11.79 5.13 -4.98
CA VAL A 117 13.21 5.16 -4.56
C VAL A 117 13.63 3.84 -3.91
N PHE A 118 12.78 3.21 -3.09
CA PHE A 118 13.04 1.88 -2.52
C PHE A 118 13.29 0.82 -3.61
N LEU A 119 12.41 0.73 -4.59
CA LEU A 119 12.52 -0.28 -5.65
C LEU A 119 13.77 -0.06 -6.51
N ILE A 120 14.00 1.18 -6.95
CA ILE A 120 15.20 1.52 -7.73
C ILE A 120 16.48 1.27 -6.92
N TYR A 121 16.46 1.58 -5.62
CA TYR A 121 17.59 1.32 -4.74
C TYR A 121 17.93 -0.17 -4.71
N PHE A 122 16.94 -1.06 -4.55
CA PHE A 122 17.19 -2.51 -4.51
C PHE A 122 17.59 -3.10 -5.86
N ILE A 123 16.99 -2.64 -6.96
CA ILE A 123 17.40 -3.05 -8.31
C ILE A 123 18.89 -2.74 -8.53
N ARG A 124 19.34 -1.55 -8.10
CA ARG A 124 20.75 -1.13 -8.20
C ARG A 124 21.67 -1.84 -7.20
N LEU A 125 21.24 -1.95 -5.94
CA LEU A 125 22.03 -2.59 -4.87
C LEU A 125 22.32 -4.05 -5.21
N LEU A 126 21.33 -4.76 -5.75
CA LEU A 126 21.43 -6.16 -6.13
C LEU A 126 22.03 -6.37 -7.53
N ARG A 127 22.29 -5.27 -8.27
CA ARG A 127 22.82 -5.29 -9.64
C ARG A 127 22.07 -6.28 -10.52
N LEU A 128 20.74 -6.17 -10.53
CA LEU A 128 19.90 -7.14 -11.23
C LEU A 128 20.19 -7.08 -12.74
N GLU A 129 20.56 -8.22 -13.29
CA GLU A 129 20.71 -8.44 -14.72
C GLU A 129 19.60 -9.38 -15.21
N PHE A 130 18.99 -9.05 -16.35
CA PHE A 130 17.88 -9.81 -16.90
C PHE A 130 18.28 -10.49 -18.21
N ASP A 131 18.00 -11.79 -18.31
CA ASP A 131 18.15 -12.53 -19.55
C ASP A 131 17.03 -12.18 -20.56
N VAL A 132 17.09 -12.78 -21.76
CA VAL A 132 16.14 -12.47 -22.83
C VAL A 132 14.71 -12.91 -22.47
N SER A 133 14.55 -14.07 -21.84
CA SER A 133 13.24 -14.57 -21.41
C SER A 133 12.62 -13.73 -20.30
N GLU A 134 13.42 -13.32 -19.31
CA GLU A 134 12.99 -12.44 -18.23
C GLU A 134 12.56 -11.07 -18.77
N LYS A 135 13.35 -10.48 -19.67
CA LYS A 135 13.01 -9.22 -20.34
C LYS A 135 11.71 -9.34 -21.14
N PHE A 136 11.54 -10.44 -21.87
CA PHE A 136 10.32 -10.70 -22.64
C PHE A 136 9.10 -10.81 -21.72
N LEU A 137 9.22 -11.54 -20.60
CA LEU A 137 8.15 -11.67 -19.62
C LEU A 137 7.76 -10.33 -18.99
N ILE A 138 8.75 -9.53 -18.57
CA ILE A 138 8.53 -8.19 -18.01
C ILE A 138 7.84 -7.29 -19.05
N LEU A 139 8.29 -7.29 -20.30
CA LEU A 139 7.71 -6.49 -21.37
C LEU A 139 6.26 -6.90 -21.65
N LEU A 140 5.99 -8.20 -21.74
CA LEU A 140 4.66 -8.73 -22.01
C LEU A 140 3.67 -8.31 -20.90
N ILE A 141 4.04 -8.50 -19.64
CA ILE A 141 3.20 -8.13 -18.49
C ILE A 141 2.99 -6.61 -18.45
N SER A 142 4.06 -5.83 -18.66
CA SER A 142 3.97 -4.37 -18.72
C SER A 142 3.01 -3.89 -19.80
N LEU A 143 3.04 -4.51 -20.98
CA LEU A 143 2.15 -4.13 -22.09
C LEU A 143 0.69 -4.49 -21.80
N ILE A 144 0.44 -5.69 -21.25
CA ILE A 144 -0.93 -6.10 -20.85
C ILE A 144 -1.49 -5.12 -19.83
N PHE A 145 -0.73 -4.82 -18.78
CA PHE A 145 -1.17 -3.90 -17.72
C PHE A 145 -1.38 -2.49 -18.26
N LEU A 146 -0.50 -2.01 -19.14
CA LEU A 146 -0.63 -0.69 -19.77
C LEU A 146 -1.92 -0.60 -20.61
N VAL A 147 -2.24 -1.62 -21.40
CA VAL A 147 -3.48 -1.65 -22.20
C VAL A 147 -4.71 -1.62 -21.29
N LEU A 148 -4.73 -2.46 -20.25
CA LEU A 148 -5.83 -2.49 -19.27
C LEU A 148 -6.01 -1.14 -18.57
N LEU A 149 -4.90 -0.51 -18.17
CA LEU A 149 -4.89 0.78 -17.49
C LEU A 149 -5.36 1.92 -18.41
N VAL A 150 -4.90 1.94 -19.66
CA VAL A 150 -5.29 2.98 -20.63
C VAL A 150 -6.79 2.88 -20.93
N GLN A 151 -7.27 1.69 -21.26
CA GLN A 151 -8.66 1.48 -21.65
C GLN A 151 -9.62 1.56 -20.46
N GLY A 152 -9.24 0.95 -19.35
CA GLY A 152 -10.08 0.80 -18.17
C GLY A 152 -10.08 2.02 -17.25
N ILE A 153 -9.07 2.90 -17.29
CA ILE A 153 -8.96 4.01 -16.33
C ILE A 153 -8.62 5.34 -17.00
N LEU A 154 -7.50 5.43 -17.73
CA LEU A 154 -7.03 6.73 -18.22
C LEU A 154 -8.00 7.38 -19.22
N ILE A 155 -8.53 6.62 -20.18
CA ILE A 155 -9.51 7.16 -21.13
C ILE A 155 -10.79 7.64 -20.41
N PRO A 156 -11.43 6.84 -19.52
CA PRO A 156 -12.55 7.30 -18.71
C PRO A 156 -12.25 8.59 -17.92
N VAL A 157 -11.13 8.66 -17.20
CA VAL A 157 -10.74 9.83 -16.40
C VAL A 157 -10.55 11.06 -17.27
N LEU A 158 -9.87 10.93 -18.42
CA LEU A 158 -9.64 12.05 -19.34
C LEU A 158 -10.95 12.57 -19.94
N ARG A 159 -11.86 11.68 -20.31
CA ARG A 159 -13.16 12.01 -20.93
C ARG A 159 -14.22 12.49 -19.93
N SER A 160 -14.05 12.20 -18.65
CA SER A 160 -14.99 12.62 -17.60
C SER A 160 -15.17 14.15 -17.61
N GLN A 161 -16.40 14.63 -17.80
CA GLN A 161 -16.74 16.05 -17.67
C GLN A 161 -16.97 16.45 -16.21
N GLU A 162 -17.01 15.46 -15.34
CA GLU A 162 -17.42 15.55 -13.95
C GLU A 162 -16.26 15.82 -13.00
N MET A 163 -15.04 15.46 -13.41
CA MET A 163 -13.82 15.67 -12.66
C MET A 163 -13.20 17.02 -12.99
N THR A 164 -12.78 17.74 -11.94
CA THR A 164 -11.93 18.91 -12.12
C THR A 164 -10.58 18.52 -12.74
N ILE A 165 -9.86 19.49 -13.32
CA ILE A 165 -8.54 19.24 -13.90
C ILE A 165 -7.58 18.66 -12.84
N LEU A 166 -7.61 19.18 -11.61
CA LEU A 166 -6.76 18.70 -10.53
C LEU A 166 -7.10 17.25 -10.13
N SER A 167 -8.39 16.93 -10.00
CA SER A 167 -8.85 15.56 -9.72
C SER A 167 -8.37 14.58 -10.80
N LYS A 168 -8.42 14.98 -12.08
CA LYS A 168 -7.90 14.15 -13.18
C LYS A 168 -6.40 13.92 -13.07
N ILE A 169 -5.62 14.98 -12.80
CA ILE A 169 -4.17 14.89 -12.66
C ILE A 169 -3.80 13.93 -11.52
N LEU A 170 -4.45 14.03 -10.37
CA LEU A 170 -4.17 13.16 -9.23
C LEU A 170 -4.53 11.69 -9.49
N ASN A 171 -5.73 11.42 -10.04
CA ASN A 171 -6.11 10.05 -10.38
C ASN A 171 -5.16 9.44 -11.42
N ILE A 172 -4.72 10.21 -12.42
CA ILE A 172 -3.72 9.75 -13.39
C ILE A 172 -2.39 9.50 -12.68
N PHE A 173 -1.97 10.39 -11.77
CA PHE A 173 -0.72 10.23 -11.01
C PHE A 173 -0.73 8.93 -10.19
N TYR A 174 -1.81 8.64 -9.45
CA TYR A 174 -1.90 7.43 -8.63
C TYR A 174 -1.84 6.17 -9.49
N ILE A 175 -2.67 6.10 -10.53
CA ILE A 175 -2.76 4.94 -11.40
C ILE A 175 -1.46 4.69 -12.20
N VAL A 176 -0.80 5.75 -12.67
CA VAL A 176 0.52 5.63 -13.33
C VAL A 176 1.61 5.28 -12.31
N GLY A 177 1.55 5.85 -11.10
CA GLY A 177 2.46 5.54 -10.00
C GLY A 177 2.39 4.05 -9.65
N ASP A 178 1.19 3.53 -9.45
CA ASP A 178 0.89 2.12 -9.22
C ASP A 178 1.49 1.23 -10.31
N PHE A 179 1.23 1.56 -11.58
CA PHE A 179 1.78 0.82 -12.71
C PHE A 179 3.31 0.73 -12.67
N ILE A 180 3.97 1.86 -12.40
CA ILE A 180 5.44 1.90 -12.29
C ILE A 180 5.91 1.06 -11.11
N LEU A 181 5.27 1.21 -9.94
CA LEU A 181 5.63 0.46 -8.74
C LEU A 181 5.46 -1.05 -8.97
N ILE A 182 4.35 -1.49 -9.56
CA ILE A 182 4.06 -2.90 -9.88
C ILE A 182 5.10 -3.48 -10.84
N ILE A 183 5.49 -2.75 -11.89
CA ILE A 183 6.51 -3.25 -12.83
C ILE A 183 7.86 -3.41 -12.13
N LEU A 184 8.32 -2.40 -11.40
CA LEU A 184 9.61 -2.44 -10.71
C LEU A 184 9.63 -3.52 -9.62
N ALA A 185 8.52 -3.69 -8.91
CA ALA A 185 8.26 -4.79 -8.01
C ALA A 185 8.37 -6.16 -8.70
N PHE A 186 7.70 -6.30 -9.84
CA PHE A 186 7.68 -7.53 -10.60
C PHE A 186 9.09 -7.91 -11.08
N MET A 187 9.89 -6.93 -11.50
CA MET A 187 11.31 -7.13 -11.84
C MET A 187 12.10 -7.74 -10.67
N LEU A 188 11.88 -7.27 -9.43
CA LEU A 188 12.50 -7.86 -8.24
C LEU A 188 12.03 -9.29 -7.98
N ILE A 189 10.74 -9.58 -8.13
CA ILE A 189 10.19 -10.94 -7.94
C ILE A 189 10.78 -11.92 -8.94
N VAL A 190 10.79 -11.57 -10.23
CA VAL A 190 11.32 -12.42 -11.29
C VAL A 190 12.73 -12.85 -10.94
N LYS A 191 13.56 -11.93 -10.41
CA LYS A 191 14.96 -12.25 -10.13
C LYS A 191 15.22 -12.92 -8.79
N LEU A 192 14.41 -12.62 -7.78
CA LEU A 192 14.58 -13.16 -6.43
C LEU A 192 13.78 -14.45 -6.19
N TRP A 193 12.99 -14.90 -7.16
CA TRP A 193 12.03 -16.00 -7.02
C TRP A 193 12.58 -17.22 -6.30
N GLY A 194 11.78 -17.79 -5.38
CA GLY A 194 12.14 -18.98 -4.61
C GLY A 194 12.98 -18.73 -3.34
N GLY A 195 13.55 -17.53 -3.15
CA GLY A 195 14.29 -17.16 -1.94
C GLY A 195 13.41 -16.67 -0.78
N LYS A 196 13.94 -16.75 0.46
CA LYS A 196 13.29 -16.13 1.64
C LYS A 196 13.14 -14.61 1.51
N VAL A 197 14.15 -13.97 0.90
CA VAL A 197 14.17 -12.54 0.58
C VAL A 197 13.00 -12.20 -0.35
N ALA A 198 12.81 -12.98 -1.42
CA ALA A 198 11.69 -12.84 -2.37
C ALA A 198 10.32 -12.80 -1.68
N LYS A 199 10.12 -13.63 -0.65
CA LYS A 199 8.87 -13.68 0.11
C LYS A 199 8.56 -12.36 0.81
N ASN A 200 9.57 -11.62 1.27
CA ASN A 200 9.35 -10.32 1.90
C ASN A 200 8.96 -9.25 0.88
N TYR A 201 9.61 -9.23 -0.28
CA TYR A 201 9.19 -8.39 -1.40
C TYR A 201 7.78 -8.76 -1.89
N SER A 202 7.38 -10.04 -1.86
CA SER A 202 6.03 -10.43 -2.27
C SER A 202 4.92 -9.76 -1.43
N TYR A 203 5.16 -9.47 -0.14
CA TYR A 203 4.20 -8.73 0.68
C TYR A 203 4.11 -7.25 0.29
N PHE A 204 5.25 -6.60 0.01
CA PHE A 204 5.27 -5.23 -0.52
C PHE A 204 4.48 -5.15 -1.83
N ILE A 205 4.63 -6.16 -2.69
CA ILE A 205 4.04 -6.18 -4.03
C ILE A 205 2.55 -6.46 -3.97
N LEU A 206 2.15 -7.37 -3.09
CA LEU A 206 0.75 -7.56 -2.77
C LEU A 206 0.14 -6.28 -2.21
N ALA A 207 0.85 -5.54 -1.35
CA ALA A 207 0.37 -4.27 -0.82
C ALA A 207 0.12 -3.24 -1.92
N VAL A 208 1.12 -2.96 -2.76
CA VAL A 208 0.96 -2.05 -3.92
C VAL A 208 -0.19 -2.52 -4.82
N SER A 209 -0.32 -3.82 -5.06
CA SER A 209 -1.42 -4.35 -5.88
C SER A 209 -2.79 -4.08 -5.26
N LEU A 210 -2.92 -4.15 -3.93
CA LEU A 210 -4.16 -3.81 -3.24
C LEU A 210 -4.42 -2.30 -3.26
N THR A 211 -3.38 -1.46 -3.12
CA THR A 211 -3.49 -0.01 -3.33
C THR A 211 -4.02 0.28 -4.73
N THR A 212 -3.52 -0.39 -5.77
CA THR A 212 -4.02 -0.22 -7.13
C THR A 212 -5.48 -0.63 -7.30
N ILE A 213 -5.89 -1.72 -6.65
CA ILE A 213 -7.32 -2.12 -6.64
C ILE A 213 -8.15 -1.04 -5.95
N ALA A 214 -7.68 -0.50 -4.83
CA ALA A 214 -8.33 0.56 -4.09
C ALA A 214 -8.46 1.86 -4.93
N ASP A 215 -7.37 2.30 -5.58
CA ASP A 215 -7.34 3.49 -6.43
C ASP A 215 -8.26 3.33 -7.67
N ILE A 216 -8.31 2.13 -8.25
CA ILE A 216 -9.28 1.82 -9.31
C ILE A 216 -10.71 1.95 -8.79
N LEU A 217 -11.04 1.34 -7.65
CA LEU A 217 -12.37 1.45 -7.06
C LEU A 217 -12.72 2.91 -6.76
N PHE A 218 -11.79 3.65 -6.13
CA PHE A 218 -11.91 5.06 -5.81
C PHE A 218 -12.31 5.88 -7.05
N VAL A 219 -11.60 5.74 -8.17
CA VAL A 219 -11.90 6.45 -9.44
C VAL A 219 -13.37 6.28 -9.85
N TYR A 220 -13.95 5.09 -9.67
CA TYR A 220 -15.31 4.78 -10.09
C TYR A 220 -16.39 5.23 -9.11
N ILE A 221 -16.05 5.36 -7.83
CA ILE A 221 -17.01 5.65 -6.76
C ILE A 221 -16.74 6.96 -6.02
N PHE A 222 -15.79 7.78 -6.48
CA PHE A 222 -15.34 8.97 -5.74
C PHE A 222 -16.44 9.97 -5.38
N ARG A 223 -17.54 10.01 -6.15
CA ARG A 223 -18.70 10.89 -5.86
C ARG A 223 -19.65 10.33 -4.80
N ASP A 224 -19.66 9.02 -4.67
CA ASP A 224 -20.51 8.26 -3.76
C ASP A 224 -19.63 7.53 -2.73
N TYR A 225 -18.45 8.10 -2.42
CA TYR A 225 -17.45 7.44 -1.59
C TYR A 225 -17.94 7.34 -0.15
N GLY A 226 -18.41 8.45 0.41
CA GLY A 226 -18.96 8.51 1.76
C GLY A 226 -17.91 8.38 2.85
N ILE A 227 -18.35 7.98 4.05
CA ILE A 227 -17.47 7.85 5.24
C ILE A 227 -16.61 6.58 5.18
N SER A 228 -17.16 5.50 4.62
CA SER A 228 -16.47 4.21 4.50
C SER A 228 -16.95 3.46 3.28
N ASN A 229 -16.05 2.77 2.57
CA ASN A 229 -16.40 1.99 1.40
C ASN A 229 -15.52 0.73 1.23
N TRP A 230 -15.77 0.00 0.14
CA TRP A 230 -15.00 -1.19 -0.19
C TRP A 230 -13.53 -0.91 -0.53
N ALA A 231 -13.19 0.28 -1.06
CA ALA A 231 -11.80 0.67 -1.34
C ALA A 231 -10.97 0.77 -0.06
N ASP A 232 -11.55 1.27 1.04
CA ASP A 232 -10.87 1.37 2.34
C ASP A 232 -10.36 0.02 2.85
N ILE A 233 -11.08 -1.08 2.58
CA ILE A 233 -10.63 -2.42 2.96
C ILE A 233 -9.31 -2.78 2.26
N PHE A 234 -9.17 -2.38 0.99
CA PHE A 234 -7.96 -2.62 0.21
C PHE A 234 -6.83 -1.67 0.63
N TYR A 235 -7.12 -0.40 0.93
CA TYR A 235 -6.13 0.53 1.49
C TYR A 235 -5.59 0.03 2.83
N LEU A 236 -6.47 -0.38 3.76
CA LEU A 236 -6.05 -0.92 5.06
C LEU A 236 -5.19 -2.18 4.90
N ALA A 237 -5.63 -3.11 4.05
CA ALA A 237 -4.88 -4.34 3.80
C ALA A 237 -3.51 -4.04 3.21
N SER A 238 -3.41 -3.06 2.30
CA SER A 238 -2.14 -2.58 1.75
C SER A 238 -1.24 -2.01 2.85
N PHE A 239 -1.75 -1.08 3.68
CA PHE A 239 -1.00 -0.48 4.78
C PHE A 239 -0.42 -1.55 5.71
N LEU A 240 -1.26 -2.50 6.14
CA LEU A 240 -0.87 -3.59 7.03
C LEU A 240 0.17 -4.50 6.39
N LEU A 241 0.08 -4.78 5.08
CA LEU A 241 1.07 -5.59 4.38
C LEU A 241 2.40 -4.87 4.17
N LEU A 242 2.39 -3.56 3.93
CA LEU A 242 3.62 -2.75 3.91
C LEU A 242 4.31 -2.79 5.27
N ALA A 243 3.57 -2.51 6.35
CA ALA A 243 4.08 -2.62 7.72
C ALA A 243 4.61 -4.02 8.03
N TYR A 244 3.88 -5.06 7.64
CA TYR A 244 4.29 -6.45 7.84
C TYR A 244 5.56 -6.80 7.04
N SER A 245 5.70 -6.29 5.81
CA SER A 245 6.90 -6.50 4.99
C SER A 245 8.16 -5.96 5.67
N ILE A 246 8.07 -4.77 6.29
CA ILE A 246 9.16 -4.16 7.07
C ILE A 246 9.52 -5.05 8.26
N VAL A 247 8.53 -5.53 9.01
CA VAL A 247 8.76 -6.41 10.17
C VAL A 247 9.45 -7.71 9.74
N ARG A 248 8.98 -8.33 8.65
CA ARG A 248 9.51 -9.58 8.14
C ARG A 248 10.93 -9.46 7.62
N GLU A 249 11.26 -8.37 6.94
CA GLU A 249 12.64 -8.10 6.57
C GLU A 249 13.50 -7.86 7.81
N SER A 250 13.01 -7.06 8.76
CA SER A 250 13.76 -6.74 9.96
C SER A 250 14.19 -7.98 10.72
N LEU A 251 13.29 -8.96 10.88
CA LEU A 251 13.56 -10.22 11.57
C LEU A 251 14.69 -11.06 10.93
N LEU A 252 14.99 -10.87 9.63
CA LEU A 252 16.12 -11.54 8.97
C LEU A 252 17.48 -10.93 9.33
N HIS A 253 17.50 -9.65 9.74
CA HIS A 253 18.72 -8.85 9.88
C HIS A 253 18.91 -8.24 11.28
N ILE A 254 18.10 -8.66 12.25
CA ILE A 254 18.38 -8.40 13.67
C ILE A 254 19.58 -9.25 14.07
N SER A 255 20.64 -8.59 14.55
CA SER A 255 21.81 -9.30 15.10
C SER A 255 21.34 -10.21 16.24
N LYS A 256 21.64 -11.51 16.12
CA LYS A 256 21.50 -12.44 17.24
C LYS A 256 22.53 -12.14 18.32
#